data_AF-Q4E4W3-F1
#
_entry.id   AF-Q4E4W3-F1
#
_cell.length_a   1.000
_cell.length_b   1.000
_cell.length_c   1.000
_cell.angle_alpha   90.00
_cell.angle_beta   90.00
_cell.angle_gamma   90.00
#
_symmetry.space_group_name_H-M   'P 1'
#
loop_
_entity.id
_entity.type
_entity.pdbx_description
1 polymer ?
#
loop_
_entity_poly.entity_id
_entity_poly.type
_entity_poly.pdbx_seq_one_letter_code
_entity_poly.pdbx_strand_id
1 'polypeptide(L)'
;MTVKGTIRFEDLGEPVQRLLRSLKGGYTEEDMALLEYVSVKDMARIYGEMSSERHAEEIWEELRAALKARQEKAARRELELRNRQRQIEADREADERARREQEALEEAERRAAEARRERHETLRKIREEQAEEEAAAAAAEEAALLAAEEEKLRRKAEKRRKRQEARERELQEQQEALEAERKKHAAGTSASQKKAWEEYVASHPLEFGIGNQNIEQQHVEHKLRAPPSATTDLLNRTYTPKCPNCATKFMSPPKEWDCPLCLRRTRQHIKVWQPDDSSSECMICHAAIGRFSRHHCRSCGRLVCDTCSMAKAIIPALGFNAATKICDDCAQMGQRPKETF
;
A
#
# COMPACT_ATOMS: atom_id res chain seq x y z
N MET A 1 -76.72 -5.95 -30.15
CA MET A 1 -77.21 -6.58 -31.40
C MET A 1 -78.69 -6.30 -31.48
N THR A 2 -79.08 -5.27 -32.22
CA THR A 2 -80.48 -5.03 -32.58
C THR A 2 -80.94 -6.21 -33.41
N VAL A 3 -81.95 -6.93 -32.92
CA VAL A 3 -82.58 -8.01 -33.69
C VAL A 3 -83.18 -7.34 -34.92
N LYS A 4 -82.58 -7.52 -36.11
CA LYS A 4 -83.11 -7.01 -37.36
C LYS A 4 -84.44 -7.71 -37.62
N GLY A 5 -85.54 -7.02 -37.32
CA GLY A 5 -86.87 -7.51 -37.62
C GLY A 5 -87.06 -7.56 -39.13
N THR A 6 -87.44 -8.72 -39.65
CA THR A 6 -87.92 -8.88 -41.02
C THR A 6 -89.02 -7.87 -41.30
N ILE A 7 -88.88 -7.10 -42.39
CA ILE A 7 -89.88 -6.14 -42.84
C ILE A 7 -91.22 -6.85 -43.05
N ARG A 8 -92.32 -6.27 -42.57
CA ARG A 8 -93.65 -6.84 -42.80
C ARG A 8 -94.07 -6.56 -44.23
N PHE A 9 -94.87 -7.45 -44.81
CA PHE A 9 -95.36 -7.28 -46.17
C PHE A 9 -96.13 -5.96 -46.36
N GLU A 10 -96.89 -5.54 -45.35
CA GLU A 10 -97.65 -4.29 -45.37
C GLU A 10 -96.78 -3.03 -45.45
N ASP A 11 -95.53 -3.12 -44.96
CA ASP A 11 -94.57 -1.99 -44.92
C ASP A 11 -93.79 -1.84 -46.24
N LEU A 12 -93.94 -2.79 -47.17
CA LEU A 12 -93.29 -2.74 -48.48
C LEU A 12 -93.97 -1.68 -49.36
N GLY A 13 -93.18 -1.01 -50.20
CA GLY A 13 -93.73 -0.11 -51.22
C GLY A 13 -94.67 -0.84 -52.18
N GLU A 14 -95.72 -0.16 -52.64
CA GLU A 14 -96.75 -0.72 -53.52
C GLU A 14 -96.21 -1.45 -54.77
N PRO A 15 -95.18 -0.93 -55.48
CA PRO A 15 -94.57 -1.66 -56.60
C PRO A 15 -94.02 -3.04 -56.21
N VAL A 16 -93.37 -3.13 -55.03
CA VAL A 16 -92.80 -4.38 -54.53
C VAL A 16 -93.90 -5.34 -54.11
N GLN A 17 -94.91 -4.85 -53.37
CA GLN A 17 -96.05 -5.69 -52.99
C GLN A 17 -96.76 -6.27 -54.22
N ARG A 18 -96.96 -5.46 -55.27
CA ARG A 18 -97.60 -5.88 -56.51
C ARG A 18 -96.75 -6.89 -57.29
N LEU A 19 -95.43 -6.73 -57.31
CA LEU A 19 -94.50 -7.71 -57.85
C LEU A 19 -94.63 -9.05 -57.11
N LEU A 20 -94.53 -9.05 -55.77
CA LEU A 20 -94.62 -10.26 -54.94
C LEU A 20 -95.96 -10.98 -55.10
N ARG A 21 -97.08 -10.24 -55.18
CA ARG A 21 -98.41 -10.81 -55.45
C ARG A 21 -98.52 -11.49 -56.82
N SER A 22 -97.67 -11.10 -57.78
CA SER A 22 -97.68 -11.62 -59.15
C SER A 22 -96.81 -12.87 -59.32
N LEU A 23 -96.02 -13.24 -58.31
CA LEU A 23 -95.13 -14.41 -58.35
C LEU A 23 -95.91 -15.71 -58.14
N LYS A 24 -95.89 -16.60 -59.14
CA LYS A 24 -96.53 -17.92 -59.02
C LYS A 24 -95.83 -18.85 -58.03
N GLY A 25 -94.51 -18.71 -57.87
CA GLY A 25 -93.69 -19.52 -56.96
C GLY A 25 -93.71 -19.08 -55.50
N GLY A 26 -94.41 -17.98 -55.18
CA GLY A 26 -94.33 -17.36 -53.87
C GLY A 26 -92.95 -16.76 -53.57
N TYR A 27 -92.70 -16.47 -52.30
CA TYR A 27 -91.44 -15.95 -51.78
C TYR A 27 -91.10 -16.62 -50.45
N THR A 28 -89.81 -16.69 -50.13
CA THR A 28 -89.31 -17.31 -48.89
C THR A 28 -89.10 -16.28 -47.76
N GLU A 29 -88.84 -16.75 -46.54
CA GLU A 29 -88.44 -15.86 -45.44
C GLU A 29 -87.11 -15.14 -45.72
N GLU A 30 -86.17 -15.81 -46.38
CA GLU A 30 -84.92 -15.21 -46.85
C GLU A 30 -85.17 -14.08 -47.85
N ASP A 31 -86.17 -14.25 -48.72
CA ASP A 31 -86.59 -13.23 -49.66
C ASP A 31 -87.17 -12.00 -48.95
N MET A 32 -88.03 -12.23 -47.96
CA MET A 32 -88.55 -11.13 -47.13
C MET A 32 -87.44 -10.39 -46.39
N ALA A 33 -86.39 -11.08 -45.94
CA ALA A 33 -85.24 -10.45 -45.30
C ALA A 33 -84.42 -9.57 -46.27
N LEU A 34 -84.34 -9.95 -47.55
CA LEU A 34 -83.64 -9.15 -48.58
C LEU A 34 -84.35 -7.83 -48.89
N LEU A 35 -85.67 -7.75 -48.67
CA LEU A 35 -86.46 -6.56 -48.98
C LEU A 35 -86.10 -5.34 -48.12
N GLU A 36 -85.40 -5.54 -47.00
CA GLU A 36 -84.79 -4.44 -46.21
C GLU A 36 -83.82 -3.58 -47.05
N TYR A 37 -83.24 -4.14 -48.13
CA TYR A 37 -82.25 -3.48 -48.99
C TYR A 37 -82.83 -2.85 -50.26
N VAL A 38 -84.16 -2.79 -50.39
CA VAL A 38 -84.85 -2.17 -51.52
C VAL A 38 -84.67 -0.65 -51.46
N SER A 39 -84.21 -0.08 -52.57
CA SER A 39 -84.07 1.37 -52.73
C SER A 39 -85.26 1.96 -53.48
N VAL A 40 -85.44 3.29 -53.36
CA VAL A 40 -86.44 4.04 -54.15
C VAL A 40 -86.24 3.84 -55.66
N LYS A 41 -84.99 3.68 -56.10
CA LYS A 41 -84.66 3.40 -57.51
C LYS A 41 -85.17 2.02 -57.96
N ASP A 42 -85.12 1.02 -57.09
CA ASP A 42 -85.66 -0.30 -57.43
C ASP A 42 -87.18 -0.25 -57.51
N MET A 43 -87.84 0.47 -56.59
CA MET A 43 -89.30 0.66 -56.66
C MET A 43 -89.73 1.33 -57.97
N ALA A 44 -89.04 2.38 -58.39
CA ALA A 44 -89.29 3.04 -59.67
C ALA A 44 -89.04 2.11 -60.86
N ARG A 45 -87.99 1.30 -60.79
CA ARG A 45 -87.65 0.30 -61.81
C ARG A 45 -88.75 -0.76 -61.94
N ILE A 46 -89.20 -1.33 -60.82
CA ILE A 46 -90.28 -2.33 -60.78
C ILE A 46 -91.57 -1.74 -61.39
N TYR A 47 -91.91 -0.50 -61.04
CA TYR A 47 -93.10 0.15 -61.57
C TYR A 47 -93.06 0.28 -63.11
N GLY A 48 -91.90 0.67 -63.65
CA GLY A 48 -91.68 0.75 -65.10
C GLY A 48 -91.68 -0.63 -65.78
N GLU A 49 -90.97 -1.61 -65.22
CA GLU A 49 -90.83 -2.94 -65.81
C GLU A 49 -92.13 -3.75 -65.75
N MET A 50 -92.94 -3.65 -64.69
CA MET A 50 -94.24 -4.33 -64.64
C MET A 50 -95.29 -3.72 -65.59
N SER A 51 -95.04 -2.52 -66.11
CA SER A 51 -95.86 -1.92 -67.17
C SER A 51 -95.44 -2.37 -68.56
N SER A 52 -94.37 -3.18 -68.68
CA SER A 52 -93.86 -3.76 -69.92
C SER A 52 -94.26 -5.24 -70.08
N GLU A 53 -93.88 -5.89 -71.18
CA GLU A 53 -94.15 -7.32 -71.43
C GLU A 53 -93.27 -8.29 -70.60
N ARG A 54 -92.38 -7.75 -69.75
CA ARG A 54 -91.49 -8.56 -68.91
C ARG A 54 -92.27 -9.36 -67.87
N HIS A 55 -91.88 -10.61 -67.67
CA HIS A 55 -92.51 -11.50 -66.71
C HIS A 55 -92.10 -11.12 -65.28
N ALA A 56 -93.04 -11.23 -64.33
CA ALA A 56 -92.82 -10.87 -62.92
C ALA A 56 -91.67 -11.68 -62.31
N GLU A 57 -91.51 -12.93 -62.74
CA GLU A 57 -90.43 -13.82 -62.30
C GLU A 57 -89.04 -13.27 -62.69
N GLU A 58 -88.89 -12.69 -63.89
CA GLU A 58 -87.60 -12.12 -64.31
C GLU A 58 -87.24 -10.84 -63.54
N ILE A 59 -88.22 -9.96 -63.37
CA ILE A 59 -88.08 -8.71 -62.59
C ILE A 59 -87.66 -9.07 -61.15
N TRP A 60 -88.30 -10.09 -60.58
CA TRP A 60 -87.98 -10.57 -59.25
C TRP A 60 -86.58 -11.17 -59.14
N GLU A 61 -86.15 -12.03 -60.07
CA GLU A 61 -84.80 -12.61 -60.02
C GLU A 61 -83.70 -11.54 -60.14
N GLU A 62 -83.87 -10.54 -61.00
CA GLU A 62 -82.93 -9.42 -61.10
C GLU A 62 -82.90 -8.55 -59.83
N LEU A 63 -84.08 -8.26 -59.27
CA LEU A 63 -84.19 -7.54 -58.01
C LEU A 63 -83.50 -8.34 -56.89
N ARG A 64 -83.82 -9.63 -56.75
CA ARG A 64 -83.26 -10.52 -55.74
C ARG A 64 -81.74 -10.58 -55.83
N ALA A 65 -81.18 -10.69 -57.04
CA ALA A 65 -79.73 -10.63 -57.26
C ALA A 65 -79.13 -9.28 -56.82
N ALA A 66 -79.78 -8.17 -57.16
CA ALA A 66 -79.33 -6.84 -56.74
C ALA A 66 -79.39 -6.64 -55.21
N LEU A 67 -80.44 -7.13 -54.56
CA LEU A 67 -80.62 -7.07 -53.11
C LEU A 67 -79.58 -7.93 -52.39
N LYS A 68 -79.31 -9.15 -52.86
CA LYS A 68 -78.23 -10.01 -52.33
C LYS A 68 -76.88 -9.30 -52.41
N ALA A 69 -76.55 -8.71 -53.56
CA ALA A 69 -75.31 -7.95 -53.72
C ALA A 69 -75.20 -6.75 -52.76
N ARG A 70 -76.31 -6.06 -52.46
CA ARG A 70 -76.32 -4.97 -51.46
C ARG A 70 -76.18 -5.48 -50.03
N GLN A 71 -76.86 -6.58 -49.69
CA GLN A 71 -76.74 -7.23 -48.38
C GLN A 71 -75.29 -7.66 -48.13
N GLU A 72 -74.66 -8.33 -49.10
CA GLU A 72 -73.25 -8.72 -49.01
C GLU A 72 -72.32 -7.51 -48.88
N LYS A 73 -72.57 -6.44 -49.64
CA LYS A 73 -71.79 -5.20 -49.54
C LYS A 73 -71.95 -4.53 -48.16
N ALA A 74 -73.16 -4.50 -47.61
CA ALA A 74 -73.43 -3.99 -46.27
C ALA A 74 -72.73 -4.83 -45.20
N ALA A 75 -72.81 -6.17 -45.30
CA ALA A 75 -72.16 -7.10 -44.39
C ALA A 75 -70.62 -6.96 -44.43
N ARG A 76 -70.02 -6.81 -45.62
CA ARG A 76 -68.58 -6.53 -45.78
C ARG A 76 -68.17 -5.24 -45.09
N ARG A 77 -68.95 -4.15 -45.27
CA ARG A 77 -68.68 -2.85 -44.63
C ARG A 77 -68.82 -2.93 -43.11
N GLU A 78 -69.80 -3.67 -42.61
CA GLU A 78 -69.97 -3.89 -41.16
C GLU A 78 -68.78 -4.65 -40.56
N LEU A 79 -68.31 -5.70 -41.26
CA LEU A 79 -67.11 -6.44 -40.86
C LEU A 79 -65.86 -5.55 -40.87
N GLU A 80 -65.68 -4.73 -41.92
CA GLU A 80 -64.57 -3.78 -42.03
C GLU A 80 -64.56 -2.78 -40.86
N LEU A 81 -65.72 -2.20 -40.53
CA LEU A 81 -65.86 -1.29 -39.39
C LEU A 81 -65.56 -1.97 -38.05
N ARG A 82 -66.03 -3.20 -37.84
CA ARG A 82 -65.73 -3.98 -36.62
C ARG A 82 -64.24 -4.30 -36.51
N ASN A 83 -63.59 -4.66 -37.61
CA ASN A 83 -62.14 -4.91 -37.63
C ASN A 83 -61.35 -3.64 -37.33
N ARG A 84 -61.76 -2.50 -37.91
CA ARG A 84 -61.16 -1.19 -37.62
C ARG A 84 -61.33 -0.79 -36.15
N GLN A 85 -62.50 -1.05 -35.56
CA GLN A 85 -62.74 -0.79 -34.14
C GLN A 85 -61.81 -1.63 -33.24
N ARG A 86 -61.67 -2.93 -33.54
CA ARG A 86 -60.73 -3.81 -32.83
C ARG A 86 -59.28 -3.35 -32.96
N GLN A 87 -58.89 -2.86 -34.14
CA GLN A 87 -57.54 -2.33 -34.34
C GLN A 87 -57.30 -1.09 -33.47
N ILE A 88 -58.26 -0.15 -33.46
CA ILE A 88 -58.17 1.06 -32.62
C ILE A 88 -58.07 0.70 -31.13
N GLU A 89 -58.82 -0.30 -30.67
CA GLU A 89 -58.76 -0.79 -29.30
C GLU A 89 -57.40 -1.44 -29.00
N ALA A 90 -56.90 -2.30 -29.88
CA ALA A 90 -55.59 -2.93 -29.75
C ALA A 90 -54.44 -1.90 -29.73
N ASP A 91 -54.51 -0.87 -30.57
CA ASP A 91 -53.53 0.22 -30.62
C ASP A 91 -53.55 1.02 -29.30
N ARG A 92 -54.74 1.37 -28.79
CA ARG A 92 -54.88 2.06 -27.50
C ARG A 92 -54.31 1.25 -26.33
N GLU A 93 -54.56 -0.06 -26.30
CA GLU A 93 -53.98 -0.93 -25.29
C GLU A 93 -52.46 -1.05 -25.43
N ALA A 94 -51.93 -1.05 -26.66
CA ALA A 94 -50.49 -1.06 -26.91
C ALA A 94 -49.83 0.23 -26.44
N ASP A 95 -50.43 1.39 -26.72
CA ASP A 95 -49.96 2.69 -26.24
C ASP A 95 -49.99 2.77 -24.70
N GLU A 96 -51.04 2.24 -24.06
CA GLU A 96 -51.12 2.20 -22.61
C GLU A 96 -50.07 1.27 -21.99
N ARG A 97 -49.80 0.10 -22.60
CA ARG A 97 -48.71 -0.79 -22.18
C ARG A 97 -47.35 -0.11 -22.31
N ALA A 98 -47.07 0.53 -23.44
CA ALA A 98 -45.82 1.25 -23.67
C ALA A 98 -45.61 2.39 -22.65
N ARG A 99 -46.68 3.14 -22.32
CA ARG A 99 -46.62 4.18 -21.27
C ARG A 99 -46.27 3.59 -19.90
N ARG A 100 -46.91 2.49 -19.50
CA ARG A 100 -46.62 1.81 -18.22
C ARG A 100 -45.19 1.26 -18.17
N GLU A 101 -44.69 0.71 -19.27
CA GLU A 101 -43.31 0.25 -19.39
C GLU A 101 -42.31 1.41 -19.25
N GLN A 102 -42.58 2.55 -19.90
CA GLN A 102 -41.76 3.74 -19.76
C GLN A 102 -41.77 4.28 -18.32
N GLU A 103 -42.93 4.39 -17.69
CA GLU A 103 -43.05 4.83 -16.29
C GLU A 103 -42.25 3.90 -15.34
N ALA A 104 -42.29 2.58 -15.58
CA ALA A 104 -41.52 1.60 -14.82
C ALA A 104 -40.01 1.72 -15.04
N LEU A 105 -39.56 1.97 -16.28
CA LEU A 105 -38.16 2.23 -16.60
C LEU A 105 -37.65 3.51 -15.90
N GLU A 106 -38.40 4.61 -15.98
CA GLU A 106 -38.05 5.86 -15.31
C GLU A 106 -38.01 5.70 -13.79
N GLU A 107 -38.92 4.92 -13.20
CA GLU A 107 -38.89 4.60 -11.77
C GLU A 107 -37.67 3.75 -11.40
N ALA A 108 -37.32 2.75 -12.20
CA ALA A 108 -36.12 1.95 -12.01
C ALA A 108 -34.84 2.80 -12.08
N GLU A 109 -34.77 3.74 -13.03
CA GLU A 109 -33.65 4.69 -13.14
C GLU A 109 -33.55 5.61 -11.92
N ARG A 110 -34.68 6.12 -11.42
CA ARG A 110 -34.73 6.93 -10.18
C ARG A 110 -34.21 6.15 -8.98
N ARG A 111 -34.68 4.90 -8.79
CA ARG A 111 -34.21 4.00 -7.71
C ARG A 111 -32.72 3.68 -7.84
N ALA A 112 -32.24 3.43 -9.06
CA ALA A 112 -30.82 3.18 -9.31
C ALA A 112 -29.95 4.43 -9.03
N ALA A 113 -30.46 5.63 -9.35
CA ALA A 113 -29.77 6.88 -9.04
C ALA A 113 -29.70 7.15 -7.52
N GLU A 114 -30.76 6.83 -6.78
CA GLU A 114 -30.78 6.90 -5.32
C GLU A 114 -29.78 5.93 -4.68
N ALA A 115 -29.80 4.66 -5.08
CA ALA A 115 -28.84 3.66 -4.61
C ALA A 115 -27.37 4.06 -4.90
N ARG A 116 -27.11 4.72 -6.04
CA ARG A 116 -25.78 5.27 -6.36
C ARG A 116 -25.38 6.39 -5.39
N ARG A 117 -26.30 7.29 -5.01
CA ARG A 117 -26.04 8.36 -4.04
C ARG A 117 -25.76 7.79 -2.66
N GLU A 118 -26.58 6.85 -2.20
CA GLU A 118 -26.38 6.17 -0.91
C GLU A 118 -25.03 5.46 -0.86
N ARG A 119 -24.69 4.69 -1.90
CA ARG A 119 -23.37 4.03 -2.00
C ARG A 119 -22.21 5.02 -1.96
N HIS A 120 -22.33 6.16 -2.64
CA HIS A 120 -21.30 7.20 -2.60
C HIS A 120 -21.17 7.81 -1.20
N GLU A 121 -22.29 8.04 -0.50
CA GLU A 121 -22.28 8.54 0.87
C GLU A 121 -21.67 7.52 1.85
N THR A 122 -22.00 6.24 1.73
CA THR A 122 -21.38 5.16 2.54
C THR A 122 -19.88 5.10 2.30
N LEU A 123 -19.43 5.15 1.05
CA LEU A 123 -18.00 5.15 0.73
C LEU A 123 -17.28 6.41 1.25
N ARG A 124 -17.95 7.57 1.26
CA ARG A 124 -17.43 8.79 1.87
C ARG A 124 -17.23 8.61 3.38
N LYS A 125 -18.25 8.08 4.08
CA LYS A 125 -18.17 7.80 5.53
C LYS A 125 -17.06 6.82 5.86
N ILE A 126 -16.94 5.71 5.12
CA ILE A 126 -15.84 4.74 5.30
C ILE A 126 -14.47 5.40 5.10
N ARG A 127 -14.32 6.28 4.09
CA ARG A 127 -13.05 7.00 3.86
C ARG A 127 -12.74 8.01 4.96
N GLU A 128 -13.76 8.69 5.49
CA GLU A 128 -13.61 9.61 6.61
C GLU A 128 -13.19 8.85 7.88
N GLU A 129 -13.84 7.73 8.19
CA GLU A 129 -13.47 6.84 9.31
C GLU A 129 -12.05 6.28 9.16
N GLN A 130 -11.67 5.81 7.97
CA GLN A 130 -10.31 5.34 7.68
C GLN A 130 -9.27 6.45 7.81
N ALA A 131 -9.56 7.67 7.36
CA ALA A 131 -8.66 8.80 7.51
C ALA A 131 -8.50 9.23 8.97
N GLU A 132 -9.56 9.15 9.77
CA GLU A 132 -9.50 9.37 11.23
C GLU A 132 -8.67 8.29 11.93
N GLU A 133 -8.83 7.02 11.57
CA GLU A 133 -8.03 5.91 12.11
C GLU A 133 -6.54 6.05 11.74
N GLU A 134 -6.24 6.36 10.48
CA GLU A 134 -4.86 6.61 10.01
C GLU A 134 -4.23 7.83 10.72
N ALA A 135 -4.99 8.91 10.89
CA ALA A 135 -4.52 10.09 11.62
C ALA A 135 -4.28 9.79 13.12
N ALA A 136 -5.16 9.01 13.75
CA ALA A 136 -4.98 8.56 15.12
C ALA A 136 -3.76 7.64 15.29
N ALA A 137 -3.52 6.73 14.34
CA ALA A 137 -2.35 5.87 14.32
C ALA A 137 -1.05 6.67 14.16
N ALA A 138 -1.03 7.65 13.23
CA ALA A 138 0.11 8.53 13.04
C ALA A 138 0.40 9.38 14.29
N ALA A 139 -0.64 9.93 14.94
CA ALA A 139 -0.49 10.67 16.19
C ALA A 139 0.02 9.81 17.35
N ALA A 140 -0.41 8.54 17.42
CA ALA A 140 0.08 7.58 18.41
C ALA A 140 1.56 7.22 18.18
N GLU A 141 1.98 7.06 16.92
CA GLU A 141 3.39 6.84 16.56
C GLU A 141 4.26 8.04 16.95
N GLU A 142 3.82 9.26 16.63
CA GLU A 142 4.53 10.49 17.00
C GLU A 142 4.63 10.63 18.54
N ALA A 143 3.54 10.39 19.27
CA ALA A 143 3.54 10.41 20.73
C ALA A 143 4.50 9.37 21.32
N ALA A 144 4.59 8.17 20.74
CA ALA A 144 5.52 7.13 21.17
C ALA A 144 6.99 7.54 20.94
N LEU A 145 7.30 8.20 19.82
CA LEU A 145 8.63 8.73 19.54
C LEU A 145 9.04 9.83 20.53
N LEU A 146 8.12 10.76 20.83
CA LEU A 146 8.35 11.80 21.83
C LEU A 146 8.57 11.20 23.22
N ALA A 147 7.74 10.24 23.64
CA ALA A 147 7.90 9.55 24.91
C ALA A 147 9.25 8.81 25.01
N ALA A 148 9.69 8.16 23.94
CA ALA A 148 10.99 7.51 23.88
C ALA A 148 12.17 8.50 23.95
N GLU A 149 12.04 9.69 23.33
CA GLU A 149 13.03 10.76 23.45
C GLU A 149 13.09 11.32 24.87
N GLU A 150 11.94 11.59 25.50
CA GLU A 150 11.85 12.02 26.89
C GLU A 150 12.49 11.00 27.83
N GLU A 151 12.21 9.70 27.66
CA GLU A 151 12.83 8.66 28.48
C GLU A 151 14.35 8.63 28.30
N LYS A 152 14.84 8.78 27.06
CA LYS A 152 16.27 8.86 26.78
C LYS A 152 16.91 10.08 27.45
N LEU A 153 16.23 11.22 27.48
CA LEU A 153 16.67 12.42 28.21
C LEU A 153 16.67 12.19 29.71
N ARG A 154 15.62 11.59 30.29
CA ARG A 154 15.55 11.21 31.71
C ARG A 154 16.69 10.29 32.10
N ARG A 155 16.95 9.22 31.32
CA ARG A 155 18.08 8.31 31.54
C ARG A 155 19.44 9.01 31.46
N LYS A 156 19.60 9.99 30.55
CA LYS A 156 20.83 10.81 30.47
C LYS A 156 20.98 11.74 31.69
N ALA A 157 19.89 12.37 32.13
CA ALA A 157 19.88 13.25 33.30
C ALA A 157 20.20 12.47 34.59
N GLU A 158 19.60 11.29 34.77
CA GLU A 158 19.88 10.41 35.90
C GLU A 158 21.35 9.96 35.92
N LYS A 159 21.92 9.59 34.76
CA LYS A 159 23.36 9.28 34.64
C LYS A 159 24.24 10.48 34.99
N ARG A 160 23.85 11.71 34.63
CA ARG A 160 24.56 12.93 35.01
C ARG A 160 24.49 13.16 36.52
N ARG A 161 23.30 13.03 37.12
CA ARG A 161 23.09 13.16 38.57
C ARG A 161 23.95 12.16 39.35
N LYS A 162 23.89 10.87 39.00
CA LYS A 162 24.73 9.81 39.61
C LYS A 162 26.24 10.10 39.51
N ARG A 163 26.69 10.71 38.40
CA ARG A 163 28.10 11.13 38.23
C ARG A 163 28.47 12.34 39.10
N GLN A 164 27.54 13.27 39.33
CA GLN A 164 27.74 14.41 40.23
C GLN A 164 27.81 13.93 41.67
N GLU A 165 26.83 13.12 42.11
CA GLU A 165 26.80 12.51 43.45
C GLU A 165 28.09 11.70 43.74
N ALA A 166 28.62 10.97 42.76
CA ALA A 166 29.88 10.23 42.92
C ALA A 166 31.10 11.14 43.10
N ARG A 167 31.18 12.26 42.35
CA ARG A 167 32.27 13.25 42.49
C ARG A 167 32.20 13.99 43.82
N GLU A 168 31.00 14.30 44.29
CA GLU A 168 30.78 14.92 45.60
C GLU A 168 31.23 14.01 46.73
N ARG A 169 30.94 12.70 46.64
CA ARG A 169 31.46 11.69 47.60
C ARG A 169 32.97 11.58 47.57
N GLU A 170 33.59 11.50 46.39
CA GLU A 170 35.05 11.44 46.25
C GLU A 170 35.73 12.69 46.84
N LEU A 171 35.13 13.87 46.63
CA LEU A 171 35.62 15.12 47.22
C LEU A 171 35.49 15.12 48.75
N GLN A 172 34.36 14.62 49.28
CA GLN A 172 34.16 14.50 50.73
C GLN A 172 35.17 13.54 51.36
N GLU A 173 35.41 12.37 50.74
CA GLU A 173 36.42 11.40 51.20
C GLU A 173 37.83 12.03 51.22
N GLN A 174 38.20 12.81 50.21
CA GLN A 174 39.47 13.54 50.17
C GLN A 174 39.57 14.59 51.29
N GLN A 175 38.49 15.32 51.57
CA GLN A 175 38.43 16.31 52.65
C GLN A 175 38.56 15.66 54.03
N GLU A 176 37.84 14.56 54.27
CA GLU A 176 37.91 13.79 55.51
C GLU A 176 39.31 13.17 55.72
N ALA A 177 39.94 12.66 54.66
CA ALA A 177 41.31 12.16 54.69
C ALA A 177 42.31 13.25 55.07
N LEU A 178 42.21 14.44 54.44
CA LEU A 178 43.05 15.60 54.77
C LEU A 178 42.83 16.09 56.21
N GLU A 179 41.58 16.11 56.70
CA GLU A 179 41.28 16.47 58.08
C GLU A 179 41.87 15.44 59.07
N ALA A 180 41.80 14.15 58.76
CA ALA A 180 42.42 13.09 59.55
C ALA A 180 43.95 13.22 59.59
N GLU A 181 44.61 13.55 58.47
CA GLU A 181 46.04 13.87 58.42
C GLU A 181 46.37 15.09 59.29
N ARG A 182 45.60 16.17 59.18
CA ARG A 182 45.78 17.38 60.01
C ARG A 182 45.61 17.10 61.49
N LYS A 183 44.62 16.27 61.87
CA LYS A 183 44.42 15.83 63.26
C LYS A 183 45.60 15.00 63.76
N LYS A 184 46.16 14.09 62.95
CA LYS A 184 47.39 13.34 63.29
C LYS A 184 48.58 14.28 63.49
N HIS A 185 48.78 15.25 62.60
CA HIS A 185 49.85 16.25 62.72
C HIS A 185 49.68 17.16 63.95
N ALA A 186 48.44 17.55 64.30
CA ALA A 186 48.16 18.39 65.46
C ALA A 186 48.23 17.62 66.80
N ALA A 187 47.84 16.34 66.81
CA ALA A 187 47.95 15.45 67.97
C ALA A 187 49.40 14.96 68.19
N GLY A 188 50.24 15.06 67.16
CA GLY A 188 51.69 14.96 67.27
C GLY A 188 52.22 16.10 68.14
N THR A 189 52.21 15.90 69.46
CA THR A 189 53.09 16.63 70.37
C THR A 189 54.49 16.59 69.78
N SER A 190 55.17 17.73 69.76
CA SER A 190 56.53 17.88 69.22
C SER A 190 57.56 17.12 70.06
N ALA A 191 57.41 15.80 70.19
CA ALA A 191 58.51 14.90 70.43
C ALA A 191 59.43 15.10 69.24
N SER A 192 60.47 15.91 69.47
CA SER A 192 61.40 16.42 68.49
C SER A 192 61.62 15.40 67.38
N GLN A 193 61.43 15.78 66.11
CA GLN A 193 61.80 14.92 64.97
C GLN A 193 63.21 14.34 65.15
N LYS A 194 64.07 15.06 65.88
CA LYS A 194 65.37 14.60 66.36
C LYS A 194 65.31 13.32 67.22
N LYS A 195 64.42 13.22 68.21
CA LYS A 195 64.28 12.02 69.05
C LYS A 195 63.75 10.82 68.27
N ALA A 196 62.76 11.04 67.40
CA ALA A 196 62.25 9.98 66.52
C ALA A 196 63.30 9.51 65.50
N TRP A 197 64.11 10.43 64.98
CA TRP A 197 65.25 10.13 64.12
C TRP A 197 66.37 9.41 64.87
N GLU A 198 66.70 9.84 66.08
CA GLU A 198 67.69 9.19 66.96
C GLU A 198 67.26 7.76 67.34
N GLU A 199 65.98 7.53 67.66
CA GLU A 199 65.42 6.19 67.89
C GLU A 199 65.44 5.34 66.61
N TYR A 200 65.12 5.91 65.44
CA TYR A 200 65.19 5.20 64.16
C TYR A 200 66.62 4.75 63.85
N VAL A 201 67.60 5.66 63.97
CA VAL A 201 69.02 5.38 63.74
C VAL A 201 69.56 4.37 64.76
N ALA A 202 69.11 4.45 66.02
CA ALA A 202 69.54 3.52 67.07
C ALA A 202 68.92 2.10 66.95
N SER A 203 67.74 1.99 66.33
CA SER A 203 67.02 0.72 66.19
C SER A 203 67.13 0.08 64.80
N HIS A 204 67.63 0.80 63.80
CA HIS A 204 67.93 0.22 62.49
C HIS A 204 69.25 -0.55 62.54
N PRO A 205 69.25 -1.88 62.30
CA PRO A 205 70.46 -2.65 62.13
C PRO A 205 71.08 -2.23 60.80
N LEU A 206 72.00 -1.26 60.85
CA LEU A 206 72.86 -0.94 59.72
C LEU A 206 73.96 -2.00 59.65
N GLU A 207 73.57 -3.24 59.28
CA GLU A 207 74.50 -4.22 58.75
C GLU A 207 74.90 -3.81 57.33
N PHE A 208 75.68 -2.74 57.22
CA PHE A 208 76.45 -2.49 56.01
C PHE A 208 77.62 -3.48 56.01
N GLY A 209 77.37 -4.66 55.45
CA GLY A 209 78.42 -5.58 55.05
C GLY A 209 79.39 -4.84 54.14
N ILE A 210 80.64 -4.70 54.61
CA ILE A 210 81.77 -4.18 53.83
C ILE A 210 82.11 -5.24 52.78
N GLY A 211 81.29 -5.29 51.73
CA GLY A 211 81.48 -6.12 50.56
C GLY A 211 81.49 -5.19 49.36
N ASN A 212 82.69 -4.80 48.93
CA ASN A 212 82.94 -4.16 47.64
C ASN A 212 82.48 -5.12 46.53
N GLN A 213 81.20 -5.08 46.17
CA GLN A 213 80.70 -5.71 44.96
C GLN A 213 80.57 -4.63 43.90
N ASN A 214 81.55 -4.60 43.00
CA ASN A 214 81.51 -3.85 41.75
C ASN A 214 80.33 -4.40 40.92
N ILE A 215 79.16 -3.77 41.03
CA ILE A 215 78.03 -4.03 40.13
C ILE A 215 78.27 -3.22 38.86
N GLU A 216 78.95 -3.82 37.88
CA GLU A 216 79.02 -3.29 36.53
C GLU A 216 77.62 -3.34 35.89
N GLN A 217 76.98 -2.17 35.76
CA GLN A 217 75.78 -2.03 34.94
C GLN A 217 76.18 -2.17 33.46
N GLN A 218 75.99 -3.36 32.90
CA GLN A 218 76.06 -3.52 31.44
C GLN A 218 74.89 -2.78 30.78
N HIS A 219 75.20 -1.81 29.93
CA HIS A 219 74.23 -1.11 29.11
C HIS A 219 73.70 -2.06 28.02
N VAL A 220 72.53 -2.65 28.25
CA VAL A 220 71.83 -3.44 27.24
C VAL A 220 71.13 -2.49 26.28
N GLU A 221 71.67 -2.36 25.06
CA GLU A 221 71.05 -1.57 23.99
C GLU A 221 69.76 -2.27 23.51
N HIS A 222 68.64 -2.02 24.19
CA HIS A 222 67.32 -2.41 23.68
C HIS A 222 66.96 -1.55 22.47
N LYS A 223 67.24 -2.04 21.26
CA LYS A 223 66.60 -1.59 20.01
C LYS A 223 65.13 -2.05 19.97
N LEU A 224 64.33 -1.61 20.93
CA LEU A 224 62.88 -1.65 20.81
C LEU A 224 62.51 -0.61 19.76
N ARG A 225 62.28 -1.06 18.52
CA ARG A 225 61.66 -0.21 17.50
C ARG A 225 60.32 0.24 18.05
N ALA A 226 60.18 1.54 18.32
CA ALA A 226 58.93 2.10 18.78
C ALA A 226 57.81 1.70 17.81
N PRO A 227 56.62 1.30 18.29
CA PRO A 227 55.47 1.15 17.41
C PRO A 227 55.29 2.46 16.63
N PRO A 228 54.98 2.41 15.32
CA PRO A 228 54.86 3.62 14.51
C PRO A 228 53.85 4.55 15.18
N SER A 229 54.33 5.69 15.64
CA SER A 229 53.49 6.76 16.16
C SER A 229 52.74 7.36 14.98
N ALA A 230 51.42 7.25 15.00
CA ALA A 230 50.58 7.97 14.04
C ALA A 230 50.88 9.48 14.22
N THR A 231 51.53 10.08 13.23
CA THR A 231 51.83 11.51 13.23
C THR A 231 50.52 12.29 13.20
N THR A 232 50.45 13.34 14.02
CA THR A 232 49.24 14.17 14.22
C THR A 232 48.74 14.79 12.91
N ASP A 233 49.60 14.91 11.89
CA ASP A 233 49.29 15.42 10.55
C ASP A 233 48.54 14.43 9.64
N LEU A 234 48.33 13.18 10.06
CA LEU A 234 47.62 12.18 9.25
C LEU A 234 46.12 12.45 9.06
N LEU A 235 45.61 13.49 9.69
CA LEU A 235 44.21 13.92 9.61
C LEU A 235 44.09 15.19 8.79
N ASN A 236 44.80 15.24 7.66
CA ASN A 236 44.45 16.20 6.62
C ASN A 236 42.98 15.94 6.24
N ARG A 237 42.18 17.03 6.15
CA ARG A 237 40.71 17.11 6.02
C ARG A 237 40.03 16.10 5.09
N THR A 238 40.78 15.44 4.22
CA THR A 238 40.33 14.56 3.15
C THR A 238 39.89 13.17 3.62
N TYR A 239 40.44 12.62 4.71
CA TYR A 239 40.07 11.26 5.15
C TYR A 239 39.74 11.19 6.64
N THR A 240 38.45 11.11 6.97
CA THR A 240 37.98 10.80 8.33
C THR A 240 37.75 9.30 8.47
N PRO A 241 38.53 8.56 9.28
CA PRO A 241 38.34 7.12 9.46
C PRO A 241 36.90 6.81 9.87
N LYS A 242 36.19 6.00 9.08
CA LYS A 242 34.77 5.66 9.30
C LYS A 242 34.62 4.15 9.47
N CYS A 243 33.94 3.73 10.53
CA CYS A 243 33.58 2.33 10.72
C CYS A 243 32.60 1.87 9.62
N PRO A 244 32.88 0.77 8.89
CA PRO A 244 31.97 0.27 7.85
C PRO A 244 30.66 -0.31 8.42
N ASN A 245 30.66 -0.77 9.68
CA ASN A 245 29.48 -1.35 10.32
C ASN A 245 28.58 -0.27 10.97
N CYS A 246 29.11 0.55 11.88
CA CYS A 246 28.31 1.52 12.62
C CYS A 246 28.36 2.96 12.09
N ALA A 247 29.03 3.18 10.96
CA ALA A 247 29.22 4.49 10.32
C ALA A 247 29.90 5.58 11.18
N THR A 248 30.40 5.24 12.37
CA THR A 248 31.08 6.19 13.27
C THR A 248 32.36 6.70 12.64
N LYS A 249 32.49 8.03 12.62
CA LYS A 249 33.70 8.76 12.25
C LYS A 249 34.60 8.91 13.47
N PHE A 250 35.88 8.62 13.34
CA PHE A 250 36.87 8.80 14.41
C PHE A 250 37.70 10.05 14.14
N MET A 251 37.90 10.88 15.18
CA MET A 251 38.78 12.06 15.11
C MET A 251 40.26 11.65 15.05
N SER A 252 40.62 10.49 15.60
CA SER A 252 41.92 9.85 15.45
C SER A 252 41.71 8.38 15.10
N PRO A 253 42.60 7.76 14.31
CA PRO A 253 42.52 6.32 14.03
C PRO A 253 42.39 5.50 15.31
N PRO A 254 41.44 4.56 15.41
CA PRO A 254 41.39 3.70 16.58
C PRO A 254 42.61 2.77 16.62
N LYS A 255 42.99 2.34 17.83
CA LYS A 255 44.10 1.40 18.04
C LYS A 255 43.86 0.12 17.23
N GLU A 256 44.89 -0.35 16.52
CA GLU A 256 44.83 -1.52 15.62
C GLU A 256 43.73 -1.46 14.55
N TRP A 257 43.24 -0.24 14.29
CA TRP A 257 42.13 0.06 13.40
C TRP A 257 40.82 -0.64 13.78
N ASP A 258 40.63 -1.11 15.02
CA ASP A 258 39.38 -1.71 15.46
C ASP A 258 38.38 -0.66 15.92
N CYS A 259 37.14 -0.69 15.41
CA CYS A 259 36.07 0.17 15.89
C CYS A 259 35.76 -0.13 17.37
N PRO A 260 36.10 0.76 18.33
CA PRO A 260 35.88 0.50 19.75
C PRO A 260 34.39 0.48 20.11
N LEU A 261 33.53 1.07 19.27
CA LEU A 261 32.08 1.06 19.48
C LEU A 261 31.45 -0.26 19.05
N CYS A 262 31.88 -0.83 17.93
CA CYS A 262 31.42 -2.16 17.50
C CYS A 262 31.95 -3.24 18.43
N LEU A 263 33.23 -3.16 18.82
CA LEU A 263 33.79 -4.11 19.78
C LEU A 263 32.99 -4.11 21.10
N ARG A 264 32.60 -2.93 21.60
CA ARG A 264 31.74 -2.83 22.80
C ARG A 264 30.30 -3.28 22.57
N ARG A 265 29.70 -2.97 21.42
CA ARG A 265 28.26 -3.20 21.15
C ARG A 265 27.96 -4.62 20.69
N THR A 266 28.78 -5.18 19.81
CA THR A 266 28.52 -6.47 19.15
C THR A 266 29.56 -7.52 19.49
N ARG A 267 30.62 -7.19 20.25
CA ARG A 267 31.82 -8.02 20.46
C ARG A 267 32.52 -8.46 19.15
N GLN A 268 32.24 -7.77 18.05
CA GLN A 268 32.89 -8.03 16.77
C GLN A 268 34.03 -7.04 16.55
N HIS A 269 35.19 -7.55 16.14
CA HIS A 269 36.31 -6.74 15.66
C HIS A 269 36.00 -6.22 14.26
N ILE A 270 35.42 -5.02 14.19
CA ILE A 270 35.15 -4.35 12.92
C ILE A 270 36.32 -3.42 12.60
N LYS A 271 37.06 -3.76 11.55
CA LYS A 271 38.22 -2.99 11.13
C LYS A 271 37.80 -1.74 10.35
N VAL A 272 38.36 -0.61 10.75
CA VAL A 272 38.33 0.67 10.07
C VAL A 272 39.42 0.63 9.01
N TRP A 273 39.12 1.09 7.81
CA TRP A 273 40.10 1.07 6.73
C TRP A 273 41.28 2.02 7.05
N GLN A 274 42.51 1.52 6.94
CA GLN A 274 43.73 2.30 7.09
C GLN A 274 43.94 3.14 5.81
N PRO A 275 44.17 4.46 5.86
CA PRO A 275 44.48 5.23 4.65
C PRO A 275 45.93 4.99 4.18
N ASP A 276 46.16 5.10 2.86
CA ASP A 276 47.45 4.81 2.22
C ASP A 276 48.63 5.57 2.83
N ASP A 277 48.41 6.81 3.26
CA ASP A 277 49.47 7.67 3.80
C ASP A 277 49.72 7.48 5.30
N SER A 278 48.92 6.65 6.00
CA SER A 278 49.01 6.46 7.46
C SER A 278 50.27 5.80 7.99
N SER A 279 51.04 5.14 7.12
CA SER A 279 52.31 4.53 7.49
C SER A 279 53.18 4.37 6.25
N SER A 280 54.49 4.55 6.37
CA SER A 280 55.48 4.23 5.33
C SER A 280 56.05 2.82 5.46
N GLU A 281 55.47 1.97 6.31
CA GLU A 281 56.02 0.66 6.66
C GLU A 281 54.93 -0.42 6.65
N CYS A 282 55.34 -1.67 6.44
CA CYS A 282 54.45 -2.81 6.49
C CYS A 282 54.01 -3.11 7.91
N MET A 283 52.71 -3.25 8.15
CA MET A 283 52.15 -3.61 9.46
C MET A 283 52.40 -5.08 9.88
N ILE A 284 53.20 -5.84 9.11
CA ILE A 284 53.60 -7.21 9.41
C ILE A 284 55.12 -7.28 9.56
N CYS A 285 55.87 -7.01 8.49
CA CYS A 285 57.33 -7.14 8.51
C CYS A 285 58.07 -5.84 8.86
N HIS A 286 57.36 -4.71 8.99
CA HIS A 286 57.94 -3.37 9.24
C HIS A 286 58.95 -2.91 8.18
N ALA A 287 59.02 -3.57 7.02
CA ALA A 287 59.80 -3.08 5.90
C ALA A 287 59.16 -1.82 5.31
N ALA A 288 59.98 -0.90 4.82
CA ALA A 288 59.51 0.31 4.15
C ALA A 288 58.65 -0.05 2.92
N ILE A 289 57.49 0.59 2.80
CA ILE A 289 56.58 0.46 1.67
C ILE A 289 56.60 1.77 0.88
N GLY A 290 57.06 1.69 -0.37
CA GLY A 290 57.00 2.82 -1.30
C GLY A 290 55.56 3.11 -1.74
N ARG A 291 55.29 4.32 -2.25
CA ARG A 291 53.96 4.78 -2.66
C ARG A 291 53.22 3.80 -3.59
N PHE A 292 53.92 3.11 -4.48
CA PHE A 292 53.34 2.17 -5.46
C PHE A 292 53.32 0.71 -5.00
N SER A 293 53.95 0.36 -3.89
CA SER A 293 53.99 -1.00 -3.32
C SER A 293 53.04 -1.18 -2.14
N ARG A 294 52.09 -0.25 -1.97
CA ARG A 294 51.10 -0.22 -0.90
C ARG A 294 49.94 -1.16 -1.21
N HIS A 295 49.68 -2.10 -0.30
CA HIS A 295 48.54 -2.99 -0.39
C HIS A 295 47.75 -3.02 0.90
N HIS A 296 46.43 -3.08 0.79
CA HIS A 296 45.55 -3.27 1.94
C HIS A 296 45.11 -4.72 2.06
N CYS A 297 45.14 -5.29 3.26
CA CYS A 297 44.46 -6.55 3.50
C CYS A 297 42.94 -6.32 3.52
N ARG A 298 42.18 -6.96 2.64
CA ARG A 298 40.72 -6.77 2.59
C ARG A 298 39.98 -7.39 3.77
N SER A 299 40.65 -8.25 4.54
CA SER A 299 40.11 -8.83 5.78
C SER A 299 40.32 -7.95 7.01
N CYS A 300 41.51 -7.35 7.18
CA CYS A 300 41.83 -6.59 8.39
C CYS A 300 42.05 -5.08 8.18
N GLY A 301 42.07 -4.61 6.93
CA GLY A 301 42.25 -3.20 6.56
C GLY A 301 43.68 -2.67 6.69
N ARG A 302 44.66 -3.45 7.17
CA ARG A 302 46.06 -3.01 7.38
C ARG A 302 46.81 -2.76 6.08
N LEU A 303 47.72 -1.79 6.10
CA LEU A 303 48.69 -1.51 5.04
C LEU A 303 49.90 -2.46 5.11
N VAL A 304 50.15 -3.21 4.04
CA VAL A 304 51.15 -4.27 3.96
C VAL A 304 51.91 -4.22 2.63
N CYS A 305 53.12 -4.76 2.61
CA CYS A 305 53.91 -4.90 1.38
C CYS A 305 53.38 -6.07 0.54
N ASP A 306 53.87 -6.19 -0.70
CA ASP A 306 53.41 -7.26 -1.60
C ASP A 306 53.77 -8.65 -1.06
N THR A 307 54.97 -8.79 -0.51
CA THR A 307 55.47 -10.02 0.11
C THR A 307 54.59 -10.51 1.25
N CYS A 308 54.06 -9.62 2.09
CA CYS A 308 53.19 -9.98 3.22
C CYS A 308 51.70 -10.11 2.83
N SER A 309 51.38 -10.07 1.53
CA SER A 309 50.02 -10.10 1.01
C SER A 309 49.86 -10.95 -0.25
N MET A 310 50.59 -12.07 -0.31
CA MET A 310 50.54 -12.98 -1.46
C MET A 310 49.24 -13.82 -1.49
N ALA A 311 48.60 -14.01 -0.34
CA ALA A 311 47.38 -14.81 -0.24
C ALA A 311 46.13 -14.06 -0.74
N LYS A 312 45.15 -14.83 -1.24
CA LYS A 312 43.81 -14.35 -1.56
C LYS A 312 42.75 -15.18 -0.83
N ALA A 313 41.64 -14.56 -0.42
CA ALA A 313 40.50 -15.24 0.16
C ALA A 313 39.18 -14.62 -0.27
N ILE A 314 38.11 -15.42 -0.28
CA ILE A 314 36.73 -14.95 -0.44
C ILE A 314 36.24 -14.54 0.96
N ILE A 315 35.67 -13.34 1.10
CA ILE A 315 35.25 -12.79 2.40
C ILE A 315 33.79 -12.32 2.29
N PRO A 316 32.81 -13.26 2.27
CA PRO A 316 31.40 -12.92 2.06
C PRO A 316 30.86 -11.98 3.14
N ALA A 317 31.36 -12.10 4.38
CA ALA A 317 30.98 -11.24 5.50
C ALA A 317 31.32 -9.75 5.29
N LEU A 318 32.23 -9.43 4.36
CA LEU A 318 32.58 -8.05 3.97
C LEU A 318 32.14 -7.71 2.54
N GLY A 319 31.33 -8.56 1.90
CA GLY A 319 30.84 -8.37 0.52
C GLY A 319 31.82 -8.80 -0.59
N PHE A 320 32.95 -9.41 -0.26
CA PHE A 320 33.90 -9.92 -1.26
C PHE A 320 33.52 -11.34 -1.69
N ASN A 321 32.70 -11.43 -2.73
CA ASN A 321 32.26 -12.70 -3.32
C ASN A 321 33.29 -13.34 -4.27
N ALA A 322 34.41 -12.67 -4.52
CA ALA A 322 35.54 -13.17 -5.29
C ALA A 322 36.84 -13.11 -4.45
N ALA A 323 37.81 -13.95 -4.79
CA ALA A 323 39.08 -14.04 -4.05
C ALA A 323 39.85 -12.72 -4.10
N THR A 324 40.01 -12.07 -2.96
CA THR A 324 40.65 -10.75 -2.81
C THR A 324 41.92 -10.84 -1.97
N LYS A 325 42.84 -9.89 -2.15
CA LYS A 325 44.16 -9.87 -1.49
C LYS A 325 44.00 -9.72 0.03
N ILE A 326 44.60 -10.64 0.77
CA ILE A 326 44.69 -10.62 2.23
C ILE A 326 46.15 -10.71 2.66
N CYS A 327 46.45 -10.28 3.88
CA CYS A 327 47.77 -10.43 4.44
C CYS A 327 48.00 -11.84 5.01
N ASP A 328 49.26 -12.21 5.21
CA ASP A 328 49.62 -13.55 5.67
C ASP A 328 49.02 -13.88 7.05
N ASP A 329 48.96 -12.91 7.98
CA ASP A 329 48.26 -13.07 9.26
C ASP A 329 46.80 -13.51 9.08
N CYS A 330 46.09 -12.85 8.16
CA CYS A 330 44.68 -13.16 7.87
C CYS A 330 44.53 -14.49 7.14
N ALA A 331 45.49 -14.84 6.28
CA ALA A 331 45.50 -16.12 5.58
C ALA A 331 45.67 -17.28 6.58
N GLN A 332 46.54 -17.11 7.57
CA GLN A 332 46.75 -18.08 8.64
C GLN A 332 45.54 -18.17 9.59
N MET A 333 44.93 -17.04 9.96
CA MET A 333 43.73 -17.03 10.81
C MET A 333 42.52 -17.68 10.14
N GLY A 334 42.33 -17.49 8.83
CA GLY A 334 41.22 -18.06 8.07
C GLY A 334 41.29 -19.58 7.88
N GLN A 335 42.45 -20.20 8.14
CA GLN A 335 42.65 -21.65 8.07
C GLN A 335 42.33 -22.38 9.39
N ARG A 336 42.01 -21.66 10.47
CA ARG A 336 41.54 -22.28 11.72
C ARG A 336 40.03 -22.52 11.65
N PRO A 337 39.54 -23.74 11.97
CA PRO A 337 38.10 -23.96 12.15
C PRO A 337 37.57 -22.96 13.16
N LYS A 338 36.55 -22.17 12.80
CA LYS A 338 35.88 -21.29 13.76
C LYS A 338 35.13 -22.18 14.75
N GLU A 339 35.69 -22.38 15.93
CA GLU A 339 34.97 -22.92 17.08
C GLU A 339 33.80 -21.98 17.37
N THR A 340 32.58 -22.47 17.14
CA THR A 340 31.34 -21.78 17.50
C THR A 340 31.20 -21.81 19.03
N PHE A 341 31.27 -20.64 19.65
CA PHE A 341 30.79 -20.39 21.02
C PHE A 341 29.48 -19.61 20.96
#